data_AF-A0A7S3E286-F1
#
_entry.id   AF-A0A7S3E286-F1
#
_cell.length_a   1.000
_cell.length_b   1.000
_cell.length_c   1.000
_cell.angle_alpha   90.00
_cell.angle_beta   90.00
_cell.angle_gamma   90.00
#
_symmetry.space_group_name_H-M   'P 1'
#
loop_
_entity.id
_entity.type
_entity.pdbx_description
1 polymer ?
#
loop_
_entity_poly.entity_id
_entity_poly.type
_entity_poly.pdbx_seq_one_letter_code
_entity_poly.pdbx_strand_id
1 'polypeptide(L)'
;VEMAPRGATERESRAVAGSVVRDMGQYDSSCGYCKQGSSQKNRGMVAVSLTHRHYQMLLDRMWRRCGKLLYRLEPVSYTSHCCPLYSIRVDACRFQISRKQRKTLRRFTSYLNGEWEPSGAKREAEADADAEGDVVMAESSRGGAAGPSG
;
A
#
# COMPACT_ATOMS: atom_id res chain seq x y z
N VAL A 1 -0.66 13.48 -59.55
CA VAL A 1 -0.37 14.73 -58.82
C VAL A 1 -0.83 14.52 -57.39
N GLU A 2 0.14 14.36 -56.51
CA GLU A 2 -0.02 14.11 -55.07
C GLU A 2 -0.67 15.35 -54.42
N MET A 3 -1.77 15.18 -53.69
CA MET A 3 -2.39 16.25 -52.92
C MET A 3 -2.26 15.91 -51.44
N ALA A 4 -1.29 16.55 -50.79
CA ALA A 4 -1.10 16.52 -49.35
C ALA A 4 -2.30 17.12 -48.60
N PRO A 5 -2.69 16.59 -47.43
CA PRO A 5 -3.67 17.25 -46.58
C PRO A 5 -3.02 18.39 -45.78
N ARG A 6 -3.84 19.43 -45.65
CA ARG A 6 -3.52 20.77 -45.15
C ARG A 6 -3.43 20.80 -43.63
N GLY A 7 -2.48 21.59 -43.13
CA GLY A 7 -2.63 22.36 -41.89
C GLY A 7 -2.62 21.59 -40.58
N ALA A 8 -1.47 21.07 -40.18
CA ALA A 8 -1.18 20.86 -38.76
C ALA A 8 -0.71 22.18 -38.15
N THR A 9 -1.66 23.06 -37.79
CA THR A 9 -1.35 24.23 -36.97
C THR A 9 -1.02 23.75 -35.56
N GLU A 10 0.27 23.71 -35.28
CA GLU A 10 0.89 24.07 -34.00
C GLU A 10 0.08 23.64 -32.77
N ARG A 11 0.25 22.37 -32.38
CA ARG A 11 -0.03 21.94 -31.02
C ARG A 11 0.98 22.63 -30.11
N GLU A 12 0.55 23.78 -29.59
CA GLU A 12 1.17 24.47 -28.46
C GLU A 12 1.61 23.45 -27.42
N SER A 13 2.93 23.38 -27.22
CA SER A 13 3.57 22.41 -26.36
C SER A 13 3.15 22.65 -24.92
N ARG A 14 2.04 22.04 -24.49
CA ARG A 14 1.75 21.87 -23.08
C ARG A 14 2.97 21.19 -22.48
N ALA A 15 3.76 21.92 -21.69
CA ALA A 15 4.95 21.39 -21.04
C ALA A 15 4.56 20.03 -20.43
N VAL A 16 5.13 18.96 -20.97
CA VAL A 16 4.89 17.63 -20.43
C VAL A 16 5.50 17.68 -19.04
N ALA A 17 4.64 17.70 -18.01
CA ALA A 17 5.07 17.75 -16.63
C ALA A 17 6.14 16.66 -16.43
N GLY A 18 7.39 17.09 -16.28
CA GLY A 18 8.53 16.20 -16.19
C GLY A 18 8.42 15.32 -14.94
N SER A 19 9.07 14.16 -14.96
CA SER A 19 9.24 13.37 -13.75
C SER A 19 10.59 13.70 -13.13
N VAL A 20 10.57 14.04 -11.84
CA VAL A 20 11.74 14.38 -11.05
C VAL A 20 11.78 13.42 -9.86
N VAL A 21 12.88 12.67 -9.76
CA VAL A 21 13.15 11.75 -8.65
C VAL A 21 14.46 12.14 -8.01
N ARG A 22 14.53 12.01 -6.68
CA ARG A 22 15.76 12.12 -5.90
C ARG A 22 16.27 10.71 -5.61
N ASP A 23 17.48 10.37 -6.02
CA ASP A 23 18.09 9.10 -5.64
C ASP A 23 18.42 9.11 -4.14
N MET A 24 18.08 8.04 -3.43
CA MET A 24 18.46 7.85 -2.03
C MET A 24 19.57 6.81 -1.88
N GLY A 25 20.00 6.18 -2.98
CA GLY A 25 21.05 5.19 -2.96
C GLY A 25 20.59 3.83 -2.43
N GLN A 26 21.56 3.02 -2.02
CA GLN A 26 21.33 1.68 -1.51
C GLN A 26 21.17 1.66 0.00
N TYR A 27 20.31 0.79 0.50
CA TYR A 27 20.12 0.56 1.92
C TYR A 27 19.74 -0.90 2.19
N ASP A 28 20.06 -1.34 3.40
CA ASP A 28 19.77 -2.69 3.86
C ASP A 28 18.41 -2.72 4.57
N SER A 29 17.61 -3.76 4.34
CA SER A 29 16.40 -4.01 5.10
C SER A 29 16.25 -5.49 5.43
N SER A 30 15.51 -5.81 6.49
CA SER A 30 15.04 -7.17 6.74
C SER A 30 13.92 -7.54 5.77
N CYS A 31 13.77 -8.84 5.48
CA CYS A 31 12.65 -9.30 4.67
C CYS A 31 11.34 -9.26 5.45
N GLY A 32 10.35 -8.50 4.96
CA GLY A 32 9.03 -8.41 5.58
C GLY A 32 8.16 -9.68 5.49
N TYR A 33 8.50 -10.61 4.58
CA TYR A 33 7.75 -11.85 4.39
C TYR A 33 8.30 -12.98 5.27
N CYS A 34 9.51 -13.46 4.94
CA CYS A 34 10.10 -14.62 5.60
C CYS A 34 10.65 -14.30 6.99
N LYS A 35 11.11 -13.04 7.22
CA LYS A 35 11.85 -12.58 8.42
C LYS A 35 13.05 -13.45 8.83
N GLN A 36 13.46 -14.40 7.99
CA GLN A 36 14.43 -15.46 8.28
C GLN A 36 15.69 -15.37 7.40
N GLY A 37 15.89 -14.26 6.69
CA GLY A 37 17.01 -14.06 5.76
C GLY A 37 17.99 -12.97 6.19
N SER A 38 19.16 -12.97 5.57
CA SER A 38 20.15 -11.88 5.62
C SER A 38 19.56 -10.53 5.17
N SER A 39 20.26 -9.43 5.45
CA SER A 39 19.84 -8.11 5.00
C SER A 39 19.71 -8.08 3.47
N GLN A 40 18.56 -7.62 2.99
CA GLN A 40 18.30 -7.41 1.58
C GLN A 40 18.81 -6.03 1.17
N LYS A 41 19.59 -5.98 0.09
CA LYS A 41 20.02 -4.73 -0.51
C LYS A 41 18.91 -4.16 -1.39
N ASN A 42 18.40 -3.02 -0.96
CA ASN A 42 17.40 -2.24 -1.67
C ASN A 42 18.04 -1.00 -2.28
N ARG A 43 17.43 -0.47 -3.34
CA ARG A 43 17.70 0.87 -3.83
C ARG A 43 16.45 1.72 -3.72
N GLY A 44 16.58 2.91 -3.14
CA GLY A 44 15.48 3.85 -2.92
C GLY A 44 15.59 5.08 -3.79
N MET A 45 14.44 5.61 -4.22
CA MET A 45 14.31 6.95 -4.80
C MET A 45 13.09 7.64 -4.21
N VAL A 46 13.07 8.97 -4.16
CA VAL A 46 11.88 9.73 -3.75
C VAL A 46 11.36 10.50 -4.95
N ALA A 47 10.10 10.25 -5.31
CA ALA A 47 9.41 10.97 -6.37
C ALA A 47 8.95 12.35 -5.87
N VAL A 48 9.54 13.40 -6.47
CA VAL A 48 9.07 14.79 -6.31
C VAL A 48 7.89 15.03 -7.25
N SER A 49 8.05 14.61 -8.51
CA SER A 49 7.00 14.57 -9.53
C SER A 49 7.16 13.29 -10.34
N LEU A 50 6.08 12.56 -10.61
CA LEU A 50 6.15 11.32 -11.39
C LEU A 50 4.92 11.17 -12.26
N THR A 51 5.13 11.08 -13.58
CA THR A 51 4.05 10.81 -14.54
C THR A 51 3.68 9.34 -14.52
N HIS A 52 2.44 9.02 -14.88
CA HIS A 52 1.99 7.63 -15.00
C HIS A 52 2.83 6.83 -16.00
N ARG A 53 3.28 7.44 -17.10
CA ARG A 53 4.11 6.79 -18.13
C ARG A 53 5.49 6.42 -17.59
N HIS A 54 6.16 7.33 -16.89
CA HIS A 54 7.44 7.01 -16.25
C HIS A 54 7.28 6.04 -15.09
N TYR A 55 6.18 6.12 -14.34
CA TYR A 55 5.90 5.13 -13.31
C TYR A 55 5.69 3.73 -13.88
N GLN A 56 5.00 3.61 -15.01
CA GLN A 56 4.83 2.34 -15.73
C GLN A 56 6.20 1.75 -16.12
N MET A 57 7.09 2.57 -16.69
CA MET A 57 8.45 2.17 -17.04
C MET A 57 9.29 1.74 -15.82
N LEU A 58 9.03 2.31 -14.64
CA LEU A 58 9.68 1.91 -13.39
C LEU A 58 9.11 0.57 -12.90
N LEU A 59 7.79 0.40 -12.91
CA LEU A 59 7.11 -0.85 -12.54
C LEU A 59 7.59 -2.04 -13.39
N ASP A 60 7.72 -1.84 -14.70
CA ASP A 60 8.20 -2.86 -15.64
C ASP A 60 9.69 -3.23 -15.39
N ARG A 61 10.43 -2.40 -14.65
CA ARG A 61 11.80 -2.67 -14.17
C ARG A 61 11.84 -3.03 -12.69
N MET A 62 10.74 -3.54 -12.15
CA MET A 62 10.62 -4.06 -10.78
C MET A 62 10.71 -3.01 -9.68
N TRP A 63 10.52 -1.72 -10.00
CA TRP A 63 10.33 -0.72 -8.96
C TRP A 63 8.93 -0.83 -8.35
N ARG A 64 8.83 -0.45 -7.07
CA ARG A 64 7.61 -0.40 -6.28
C ARG A 64 7.48 0.96 -5.62
N ARG A 65 6.27 1.33 -5.20
CA ARG A 65 5.98 2.65 -4.65
C ARG A 65 5.17 2.56 -3.36
N CYS A 66 5.59 3.31 -2.34
CA CYS A 66 4.82 3.60 -1.14
C CYS A 66 4.82 5.12 -0.93
N GLY A 67 3.67 5.78 -1.13
CA GLY A 67 3.59 7.24 -1.06
C GLY A 67 4.48 7.94 -2.10
N LYS A 68 5.53 8.64 -1.65
CA LYS A 68 6.56 9.24 -2.54
C LYS A 68 7.81 8.37 -2.68
N LEU A 69 7.98 7.35 -1.84
CA LEU A 69 9.11 6.45 -1.88
C LEU A 69 8.93 5.45 -3.02
N LEU A 70 9.94 5.34 -3.86
CA LEU A 70 10.14 4.29 -4.84
C LEU A 70 11.26 3.39 -4.33
N TYR A 71 11.09 2.08 -4.45
CA TYR A 71 12.12 1.12 -4.04
C TYR A 71 12.20 -0.04 -5.04
N ARG A 72 13.40 -0.57 -5.20
CA ARG A 72 13.66 -1.75 -6.02
C ARG A 72 14.67 -2.62 -5.29
N LEU A 73 14.39 -3.92 -5.26
CA LEU A 73 15.39 -4.91 -4.86
C LEU A 73 16.42 -5.05 -5.97
N GLU A 74 17.71 -4.99 -5.63
CA GLU A 74 18.77 -5.12 -6.63
C GLU A 74 18.65 -6.47 -7.37
N PRO A 75 18.64 -6.49 -8.72
CA PRO A 75 18.41 -7.69 -9.53
C PRO A 75 19.52 -8.75 -9.48
N VAL A 76 20.69 -8.44 -8.89
CA VAL A 76 21.83 -9.37 -8.73
C VAL A 76 21.47 -10.62 -7.90
N SER A 77 20.21 -10.73 -7.47
CA SER A 77 19.77 -11.54 -6.35
C SER A 77 18.36 -12.11 -6.53
N TYR A 78 17.93 -12.50 -7.75
CA TYR A 78 16.78 -13.44 -7.78
C TYR A 78 17.08 -14.73 -6.99
N THR A 79 18.36 -15.08 -6.88
CA THR A 79 18.86 -16.21 -6.08
C THR A 79 19.18 -15.87 -4.61
N SER A 80 19.51 -14.61 -4.27
CA SER A 80 19.86 -14.21 -2.90
C SER A 80 18.74 -13.51 -2.11
N HIS A 81 17.60 -13.19 -2.72
CA HIS A 81 16.41 -12.71 -1.99
C HIS A 81 15.57 -13.91 -1.54
N CYS A 82 15.31 -14.03 -0.23
CA CYS A 82 14.52 -15.16 0.32
C CYS A 82 13.08 -15.25 -0.22
N CYS A 83 12.53 -14.17 -0.80
CA CYS A 83 11.17 -14.14 -1.34
C CYS A 83 11.16 -13.38 -2.68
N PRO A 84 10.67 -13.97 -3.79
CA PRO A 84 10.58 -13.28 -5.06
C PRO A 84 9.46 -12.23 -5.03
N LEU A 85 9.75 -11.01 -5.52
CA LEU A 85 8.78 -9.92 -5.58
C LEU A 85 8.09 -9.85 -6.94
N TYR A 86 7.02 -10.61 -7.16
CA TYR A 86 6.24 -10.50 -8.40
C TYR A 86 5.32 -9.28 -8.40
N SER A 87 5.29 -8.55 -9.51
CA SER A 87 4.26 -7.50 -9.71
C SER A 87 3.05 -8.16 -10.29
N ILE A 88 1.98 -8.20 -9.53
CA ILE A 88 0.67 -8.54 -10.09
C ILE A 88 0.21 -7.31 -10.87
N ARG A 89 0.02 -7.47 -12.18
CA ARG A 89 -0.50 -6.42 -13.07
C ARG A 89 -1.84 -6.86 -13.61
N VAL A 90 -2.83 -5.97 -13.50
CA VAL A 90 -4.13 -6.13 -14.15
C VAL A 90 -4.22 -5.10 -15.26
N ASP A 91 -4.55 -5.55 -16.47
CA ASP A 91 -4.90 -4.65 -17.57
C ASP A 91 -6.27 -4.05 -17.29
N ALA A 92 -6.29 -2.79 -16.88
CA ALA A 92 -7.52 -2.09 -16.52
C ALA A 92 -8.51 -1.97 -17.69
N CYS A 93 -8.02 -1.89 -18.94
CA CYS A 93 -8.87 -1.79 -20.12
C CYS A 93 -9.55 -3.12 -20.47
N ARG A 94 -8.92 -4.24 -20.10
CA ARG A 94 -9.43 -5.61 -20.33
C ARG A 94 -10.09 -6.24 -19.11
N PHE A 95 -10.00 -5.58 -17.96
CA PHE A 95 -10.54 -6.11 -16.71
C PHE A 95 -12.07 -6.18 -16.74
N GLN A 96 -12.60 -7.39 -16.59
CA GLN A 96 -14.04 -7.63 -16.48
C GLN A 96 -14.36 -8.17 -15.09
N ILE A 97 -15.29 -7.51 -14.41
CA ILE A 97 -15.72 -7.91 -13.07
C ILE A 97 -16.46 -9.24 -13.15
N SER A 98 -15.99 -10.24 -12.39
CA SER A 98 -16.66 -11.54 -12.28
C SER A 98 -18.03 -11.44 -11.59
N ARG A 99 -18.89 -12.45 -11.78
CA ARG A 99 -20.19 -12.52 -11.09
C ARG A 99 -20.06 -12.43 -9.56
N LYS A 100 -19.03 -13.08 -8.99
CA LYS A 100 -18.75 -13.04 -7.54
C LYS A 100 -18.37 -11.63 -7.10
N GLN A 101 -17.44 -10.97 -7.80
CA GLN A 101 -17.03 -9.60 -7.47
C GLN A 101 -18.19 -8.60 -7.61
N ARG A 102 -19.05 -8.76 -8.63
CA ARG A 102 -20.25 -7.92 -8.79
C ARG A 102 -21.24 -8.10 -7.64
N LYS A 103 -21.41 -9.32 -7.14
CA LYS A 103 -22.23 -9.59 -5.94
C LYS A 103 -21.64 -8.90 -4.70
N THR A 104 -20.33 -8.97 -4.52
CA THR A 104 -19.63 -8.26 -3.42
C THR A 104 -19.80 -6.75 -3.54
N LEU A 105 -19.65 -6.18 -4.74
CA LEU A 105 -19.83 -4.75 -4.97
C LEU A 105 -21.25 -4.30 -4.61
N ARG A 106 -22.28 -5.04 -5.02
CA ARG A 106 -23.67 -4.74 -4.67
C ARG A 106 -23.91 -4.76 -3.15
N ARG A 107 -23.37 -5.76 -2.45
CA ARG A 107 -23.47 -5.82 -0.98
C ARG A 107 -22.80 -4.63 -0.32
N PHE A 108 -21.62 -4.24 -0.81
CA PHE A 108 -20.91 -3.07 -0.31
C PHE A 108 -21.68 -1.77 -0.57
N THR A 109 -22.28 -1.60 -1.75
CA THR A 109 -23.14 -0.45 -2.03
C THR A 109 -24.37 -0.42 -1.12
N SER A 110 -25.07 -1.55 -0.93
CA SER A 110 -26.20 -1.62 -0.01
C SER A 110 -25.80 -1.36 1.44
N TYR A 111 -24.60 -1.75 1.87
CA TYR A 111 -24.04 -1.38 3.17
C TYR A 111 -23.91 0.13 3.33
N LEU A 112 -23.27 0.80 2.35
CA LEU A 112 -23.09 2.26 2.39
C LEU A 112 -24.42 3.03 2.35
N ASN A 113 -25.44 2.45 1.73
CA ASN A 113 -26.79 3.02 1.69
C ASN A 113 -27.63 2.68 2.94
N GLY A 114 -27.13 1.86 3.86
CA GLY A 114 -27.88 1.40 5.04
C GLY A 114 -28.97 0.36 4.73
N GLU A 115 -28.98 -0.22 3.53
CA GLU A 115 -29.96 -1.23 3.09
C GLU A 115 -29.56 -2.65 3.51
N TRP A 116 -28.32 -2.85 3.94
CA TRP A 116 -27.78 -4.16 4.27
C TRP A 116 -26.75 -4.05 5.39
N GLU A 117 -26.94 -4.80 6.47
CA GLU A 117 -25.96 -4.94 7.54
C GLU A 117 -25.24 -6.29 7.46
N PRO A 118 -23.92 -6.35 7.74
CA PRO A 118 -23.22 -7.62 7.86
C PRO A 118 -23.84 -8.43 8.99
N SER A 119 -24.22 -9.68 8.74
CA SER A 119 -24.85 -10.53 9.77
C SER A 119 -23.95 -10.79 11.00
N GLY A 120 -22.66 -10.43 10.93
CA GLY A 120 -21.71 -10.47 12.04
C GLY A 120 -21.70 -9.21 12.92
N ALA A 121 -22.18 -8.06 12.43
CA ALA A 121 -22.16 -6.80 13.18
C ALA A 121 -23.13 -6.80 14.37
N LYS A 122 -24.19 -7.63 14.34
CA LYS A 122 -25.11 -7.82 15.47
C LYS A 122 -24.47 -8.51 16.68
N ARG A 123 -23.40 -9.30 16.51
CA ARG A 123 -22.79 -10.03 17.63
C ARG A 123 -21.89 -9.18 18.52
N GLU A 124 -21.41 -8.05 18.01
CA GLU A 124 -20.51 -7.15 18.75
C GLU A 124 -21.30 -6.00 19.40
N ALA A 125 -22.33 -5.47 18.73
CA ALA A 125 -23.15 -4.38 19.28
C ALA A 125 -24.12 -4.79 20.41
N GLU A 126 -24.51 -6.07 20.49
CA GLU A 126 -25.37 -6.59 21.58
C GLU A 126 -24.56 -6.97 22.84
N ALA A 127 -23.22 -6.99 22.78
CA ALA A 127 -22.35 -7.34 23.92
C ALA A 127 -21.92 -6.13 24.78
N ASP A 128 -22.02 -4.90 24.25
CA ASP A 128 -21.68 -3.66 24.97
C ASP A 128 -22.86 -3.04 25.73
N ALA A 129 -24.09 -3.58 25.60
CA ALA A 129 -25.29 -3.03 26.25
C ALA A 129 -25.62 -3.63 27.64
N ASP A 130 -24.92 -4.70 28.07
CA ASP A 130 -25.17 -5.43 29.33
C ASP A 130 -24.00 -5.32 30.34
N ALA A 131 -23.12 -4.33 30.20
CA ALA A 131 -21.98 -4.10 31.09
C ALA A 131 -22.06 -2.77 31.87
N GLU A 132 -23.24 -2.37 32.34
CA GLU A 132 -23.34 -1.45 33.49
C GLU A 132 -23.56 -2.28 34.77
N GLY A 133 -22.44 -2.68 35.38
CA GLY A 133 -22.40 -3.43 36.63
C GLY A 133 -21.19 -3.01 37.47
N ASP A 134 -21.40 -2.00 38.29
CA ASP A 134 -20.73 -1.66 39.56
C ASP A 134 -19.21 -1.89 39.68
N VAL A 135 -18.42 -0.83 39.44
CA VAL A 135 -17.00 -0.80 39.78
C VAL A 135 -16.84 -0.39 41.25
N VAL A 136 -16.84 -1.37 42.15
CA VAL A 136 -16.42 -1.17 43.55
C VAL A 136 -14.92 -0.86 43.59
N MET A 137 -14.60 0.39 43.90
CA MET A 137 -13.24 0.86 44.19
C MET A 137 -12.76 0.28 45.52
N ALA A 138 -11.92 -0.75 45.48
CA ALA A 138 -11.18 -1.21 46.65
C ALA A 138 -9.81 -0.51 46.68
N GLU A 139 -9.68 0.50 47.55
CA GLU A 139 -8.41 1.07 47.97
C GLU A 139 -7.60 0.03 48.74
N SER A 140 -6.31 -0.11 48.44
CA SER A 140 -5.36 -0.72 49.37
C SER A 140 -4.13 0.17 49.49
N SER A 141 -3.94 0.65 50.71
CA SER A 141 -2.80 1.46 51.14
C SER A 141 -1.97 0.65 52.15
N ARG A 142 -0.67 1.02 52.23
CA ARG A 142 0.40 0.65 53.21
C ARG A 142 1.17 -0.62 52.81
N GLY A 143 2.49 -0.64 52.59
CA GLY A 143 3.64 -0.02 53.28
C GLY A 143 4.41 -1.15 53.98
N GLY A 144 5.75 -1.33 54.00
CA GLY A 144 6.93 -0.62 53.48
C GLY A 144 8.22 -1.40 53.87
N ALA A 145 9.38 -0.80 53.55
CA ALA A 145 10.74 -0.97 54.11
C ALA A 145 11.57 -2.25 53.83
N ALA A 146 12.74 -2.10 53.19
CA ALA A 146 14.07 -1.97 53.83
C ALA A 146 15.22 -2.23 52.83
N GLY A 147 16.27 -1.40 52.84
CA GLY A 147 17.59 -1.71 52.23
C GLY A 147 18.35 -2.78 53.03
N PRO A 148 19.60 -3.16 52.68
CA PRO A 148 20.70 -2.20 52.52
C PRO A 148 21.72 -2.49 51.40
N SER A 149 22.67 -1.55 51.35
CA SER A 149 23.95 -1.44 50.63
C SER A 149 24.79 -2.71 50.46
N GLY A 150 25.46 -2.79 49.30
CA GLY A 150 26.65 -3.58 49.01
C GLY A 150 27.28 -3.06 47.73
#